data_AF-A0A7R9PSM5-F1
#
_entry.id   AF-A0A7R9PSM5-F1
#
_cell.length_a   1.000
_cell.length_b   1.000
_cell.length_c   1.000
_cell.angle_alpha   90.00
_cell.angle_beta   90.00
_cell.angle_gamma   90.00
#
_symmetry.space_group_name_H-M   'P 1'
#
loop_
_entity.id
_entity.type
_entity.pdbx_description
1 polymer ?
#
loop_
_entity_poly.entity_id
_entity_poly.type
_entity_poly.pdbx_seq_one_letter_code
_entity_poly.pdbx_strand_id
1 'polypeptide(L)'
;FHNSGSSDPPNLGVVVKQLVQCVEHHIREKASLEFLCRKLAFLPSMNATEMKEFLPEATTKTSTLVETCALAEQQLESRIINKKQELQHCMYLIENCLYLLWSHLDYYMLRAIPRTKFGLSYAKSVSE
;
A
#
# COMPACT_ATOMS: atom_id res chain seq x y z
N PHE A 1 -16.35 12.10 10.08
CA PHE A 1 -17.56 12.74 10.65
C PHE A 1 -18.68 12.74 9.61
N HIS A 2 -19.92 12.49 10.06
CA HIS A 2 -21.20 12.30 9.33
C HIS A 2 -21.57 10.89 8.78
N ASN A 3 -22.01 10.05 9.71
CA ASN A 3 -23.28 9.31 9.79
C ASN A 3 -24.03 8.90 8.50
N SER A 4 -24.18 7.59 8.30
CA SER A 4 -25.47 6.91 8.09
C SER A 4 -25.28 5.42 8.31
N GLY A 5 -25.94 4.89 9.35
CA GLY A 5 -26.04 3.45 9.60
C GLY A 5 -26.99 2.77 8.63
N SER A 6 -26.56 2.59 7.38
CA SER A 6 -26.96 1.42 6.60
C SER A 6 -25.95 0.34 6.89
N SER A 7 -26.38 -0.75 7.52
CA SER A 7 -25.63 -2.01 7.49
C SER A 7 -25.72 -2.58 6.07
N ASP A 8 -25.24 -1.83 5.09
CA ASP A 8 -25.08 -2.35 3.75
C ASP A 8 -24.11 -3.52 3.86
N PRO A 9 -24.49 -4.71 3.37
CA PRO A 9 -23.61 -5.85 3.42
C PRO A 9 -22.28 -5.44 2.76
N PRO A 10 -21.13 -5.81 3.37
CA PRO A 10 -19.83 -5.43 2.84
C PRO A 10 -19.77 -5.84 1.37
N ASN A 11 -19.76 -4.83 0.50
CA ASN A 11 -19.77 -5.04 -0.93
C ASN A 11 -18.33 -5.12 -1.45
N LEU A 12 -18.14 -5.85 -2.55
CA LEU A 12 -16.83 -6.00 -3.17
C LEU A 12 -16.18 -4.65 -3.55
N GLY A 13 -17.00 -3.61 -3.77
CA GLY A 13 -16.55 -2.26 -4.05
C GLY A 13 -15.67 -1.67 -2.94
N VAL A 14 -15.88 -2.06 -1.67
CA VAL A 14 -15.00 -1.66 -0.56
C VAL A 14 -13.60 -2.25 -0.73
N VAL A 15 -13.50 -3.51 -1.15
CA VAL A 15 -12.21 -4.18 -1.42
C VAL A 15 -11.50 -3.53 -2.61
N VAL A 16 -12.24 -3.20 -3.67
CA VAL A 16 -11.68 -2.48 -4.84
C VAL A 16 -11.16 -1.10 -4.42
N LYS A 17 -11.93 -0.34 -3.64
CA LYS A 17 -11.51 0.97 -3.15
C LYS A 17 -10.25 0.87 -2.29
N GLN A 18 -10.20 -0.09 -1.37
CA GLN A 18 -9.04 -0.34 -0.53
C GLN A 18 -7.81 -0.71 -1.37
N LEU A 19 -7.96 -1.53 -2.40
CA LEU A 19 -6.89 -1.90 -3.31
C LEU A 19 -6.31 -0.67 -4.01
N VAL A 20 -7.17 0.16 -4.63
CA VAL A 20 -6.73 1.38 -5.33
C VAL A 20 -5.97 2.30 -4.38
N GLN A 21 -6.53 2.57 -3.20
CA GLN A 21 -5.90 3.43 -2.21
C GLN A 21 -4.55 2.88 -1.72
N CYS A 22 -4.47 1.56 -1.52
CA CYS A 22 -3.24 0.92 -1.05
C CYS A 22 -2.14 0.92 -2.12
N VAL A 23 -2.50 0.72 -3.40
CA VAL A 23 -1.57 0.82 -4.53
C VAL A 23 -1.06 2.25 -4.70
N GLU A 24 -1.94 3.25 -4.66
CA GLU A 24 -1.55 4.67 -4.74
C GLU A 24 -0.62 5.06 -3.60
N HIS A 25 -0.94 4.61 -2.38
CA HIS A 25 -0.08 4.81 -1.20
C HIS A 25 1.27 4.13 -1.39
N HIS A 26 1.31 2.87 -1.82
CA HIS A 26 2.54 2.13 -2.05
C HIS A 26 3.45 2.83 -3.07
N ILE A 27 2.90 3.32 -4.18
CA ILE A 27 3.67 4.04 -5.22
C ILE A 27 4.29 5.33 -4.63
N ARG A 28 3.50 6.10 -3.89
CA ARG A 28 3.96 7.34 -3.24
C ARG A 28 5.07 7.07 -2.23
N GLU A 29 4.87 6.09 -1.36
CA GLU A 29 5.83 5.79 -0.29
C GLU A 29 7.10 5.13 -0.82
N LYS A 30 7.02 4.39 -1.94
CA LYS A 30 8.21 3.88 -2.63
C LYS A 30 9.08 5.02 -3.17
N ALA A 31 8.49 6.04 -3.79
CA ALA A 31 9.23 7.22 -4.23
C ALA A 31 9.88 7.98 -3.04
N SER A 32 9.16 8.07 -1.92
CA SER A 32 9.68 8.63 -0.67
C SER A 32 10.88 7.84 -0.11
N LEU A 33 10.80 6.50 -0.12
CA LEU A 33 11.91 5.63 0.27
C LEU A 33 13.14 5.81 -0.64
N GLU A 34 12.94 5.86 -1.96
CA GLU A 34 14.04 6.11 -2.91
C GLU A 34 14.71 7.46 -2.65
N PHE A 35 13.93 8.49 -2.33
CA PHE A 35 14.47 9.80 -1.93
C PHE A 35 15.30 9.70 -0.65
N LEU A 36 14.81 9.02 0.40
CA LEU A 36 15.57 8.83 1.64
C LEU A 36 16.87 8.05 1.41
N CYS A 37 16.84 7.00 0.59
CA CYS A 37 18.03 6.21 0.25
C CYS A 37 19.07 7.04 -0.51
N ARG A 38 18.64 7.84 -1.50
CA ARG A 38 19.54 8.76 -2.21
C ARG A 38 20.16 9.75 -1.22
N LYS A 39 19.34 10.33 -0.35
CA LYS A 39 19.80 11.28 0.66
C LYS A 39 20.82 10.67 1.63
N LEU A 40 20.62 9.41 2.06
CA LEU A 40 21.60 8.68 2.87
C LEU A 40 22.93 8.53 2.15
N ALA A 41 22.91 8.21 0.84
CA ALA A 41 24.13 8.13 0.04
C ALA A 41 24.86 9.48 -0.11
N PHE A 42 24.14 10.60 -0.01
CA PHE A 42 24.72 11.95 -0.09
C PHE A 42 25.15 12.52 1.28
N LEU A 43 24.74 11.94 2.41
CA LEU A 43 25.06 12.44 3.75
C LEU A 43 26.57 12.69 3.98
N PRO A 44 27.51 11.83 3.54
CA PRO A 44 28.95 12.07 3.70
C PRO A 44 29.46 13.33 2.98
N SER A 45 28.69 13.86 2.02
CA SER A 45 29.02 15.04 1.22
C SER A 45 28.19 16.29 1.58
N MET A 46 27.23 16.19 2.51
CA MET A 46 26.34 17.28 2.90
C MET A 46 26.97 18.21 3.96
N ASN A 47 26.60 19.48 3.92
CA ASN A 47 27.11 20.49 4.84
C ASN A 47 26.45 20.36 6.23
N ALA A 48 27.18 20.68 7.30
CA ALA A 48 26.74 20.53 8.70
C ALA A 48 25.38 21.19 9.05
N THR A 49 24.97 22.21 8.27
CA THR A 49 23.69 22.91 8.43
C THR A 49 22.50 22.07 7.98
N GLU A 50 22.65 21.25 6.94
CA GLU A 50 21.61 20.38 6.42
C GLU A 50 21.44 19.12 7.29
N MET A 51 22.51 18.72 7.99
CA MET A 51 22.48 17.63 8.99
C MET A 51 21.68 18.02 10.24
N LYS A 52 21.74 19.28 10.67
CA LYS A 52 21.00 19.77 11.85
C LYS A 52 19.47 19.75 11.69
N GLU A 53 18.95 19.78 10.46
CA GLU A 53 17.51 19.72 10.19
C GLU A 53 16.88 18.36 10.61
N PHE A 54 17.71 17.32 10.75
CA PHE A 54 17.26 15.95 11.06
C PHE A 54 17.42 15.58 12.54
N LEU A 55 18.12 16.41 13.31
CA LEU A 55 18.28 16.22 14.75
C LEU A 55 17.22 17.04 15.48
N PRO A 56 16.55 16.50 16.51
CA PRO A 56 15.71 17.30 17.37
C PRO A 56 16.54 18.44 17.99
N GLU A 57 15.98 19.65 18.11
CA GLU A 57 16.68 20.85 18.62
C GLU A 57 17.38 20.60 19.98
N ALA A 58 16.91 19.62 20.74
CA ALA A 58 17.48 19.17 22.01
C ALA A 58 18.90 18.59 21.89
N THR A 59 19.25 17.90 20.80
CA THR A 59 20.55 17.23 20.61
C THR A 59 21.66 18.16 20.09
N THR A 60 21.30 19.31 19.53
CA THR A 60 22.25 20.22 18.85
C THR A 60 23.09 21.10 19.75
N LYS A 61 22.86 21.09 21.07
CA LYS A 61 23.51 22.03 22.01
C LYS A 61 24.86 21.54 22.55
N THR A 62 25.23 20.26 22.39
CA THR A 62 26.40 19.67 23.08
C THR A 62 27.28 18.74 22.25
N SER A 63 26.90 18.32 21.05
CA SER A 63 27.66 17.29 20.28
C SER A 63 28.61 17.87 19.24
N THR A 64 29.72 17.16 19.03
CA THR A 64 30.70 17.44 17.96
C THR A 64 30.10 17.19 16.58
N LEU A 65 30.64 17.83 15.53
CA LEU A 65 30.15 17.64 14.14
C LEU A 65 30.13 16.17 13.71
N VAL A 66 31.13 15.39 14.17
CA VAL A 66 31.25 13.95 13.90
C VAL A 66 30.11 13.17 14.56
N GLU A 67 29.81 13.45 15.83
CA GLU A 67 28.67 12.83 16.54
C GLU A 67 27.33 13.20 15.89
N THR A 68 27.16 14.45 15.46
CA THR A 68 25.92 14.87 14.79
C THR A 68 25.72 14.18 13.44
N CYS A 69 26.81 13.90 12.72
CA CYS A 69 26.77 13.16 11.46
C CYS A 69 26.35 11.70 11.69
N ALA A 70 27.00 11.00 12.62
CA ALA A 70 26.69 9.61 12.96
C ALA A 70 25.24 9.45 13.46
N LEU A 71 24.75 10.39 14.28
CA LEU A 71 23.35 10.39 14.74
C LEU A 71 22.36 10.64 13.60
N ALA A 72 22.66 11.55 12.68
CA ALA A 72 21.81 11.81 11.52
C ALA A 72 21.72 10.60 10.58
N GLU A 73 22.86 9.93 10.35
CA GLU A 73 22.94 8.68 9.58
C GLU A 73 22.07 7.59 10.23
N GLN A 74 22.25 7.33 11.53
CA GLN A 74 21.46 6.35 12.27
C GLN A 74 19.95 6.63 12.23
N GLN A 75 19.55 7.89 12.37
CA GLN A 75 18.14 8.29 12.28
C GLN A 75 17.57 8.06 10.88
N LEU A 76 18.34 8.38 9.84
CA LEU A 76 17.91 8.19 8.46
C LEU A 76 17.80 6.70 8.10
N GLU A 77 18.75 5.88 8.56
CA GLU A 77 18.70 4.42 8.42
C GLU A 77 17.47 3.83 9.11
N SER A 78 17.18 4.25 10.34
CA SER A 78 15.98 3.82 11.06
C SER A 78 14.70 4.20 10.32
N ARG A 79 14.62 5.41 9.77
CA ARG A 79 13.49 5.84 8.92
C ARG A 79 13.36 4.97 7.67
N ILE A 80 14.46 4.65 6.99
CA ILE A 80 14.48 3.78 5.81
C ILE A 80 13.98 2.38 6.16
N ILE A 81 14.42 1.81 7.28
CA ILE A 81 13.99 0.48 7.73
C ILE A 81 12.48 0.47 8.00
N ASN A 82 11.99 1.44 8.77
CA ASN A 82 10.56 1.55 9.08
C ASN A 82 9.73 1.72 7.81
N LYS A 83 10.23 2.51 6.84
CA LYS A 83 9.55 2.72 5.56
C LYS A 83 9.49 1.46 4.71
N LYS A 84 10.55 0.66 4.71
CA LYS A 84 10.58 -0.65 4.05
C LYS A 84 9.54 -1.59 4.65
N GLN A 85 9.41 -1.63 5.98
CA GLN A 85 8.39 -2.44 6.66
C GLN A 85 6.97 -1.96 6.32
N GLU A 86 6.73 -0.65 6.31
CA GLU A 86 5.44 -0.07 5.88
C GLU A 86 5.07 -0.53 4.45
N LEU A 87 6.03 -0.49 3.52
CA LEU A 87 5.81 -0.94 2.14
C LEU A 87 5.53 -2.45 2.04
N GLN A 88 6.16 -3.27 2.88
CA GLN A 88 5.86 -4.71 2.97
C GLN A 88 4.42 -4.94 3.42
N HIS A 89 3.94 -4.20 4.42
CA HIS A 89 2.54 -4.28 4.85
C HIS A 89 1.57 -3.83 3.75
N CYS A 90 1.91 -2.79 2.99
CA CYS A 90 1.10 -2.36 1.85
C CYS A 90 1.02 -3.47 0.79
N MET A 91 2.14 -4.13 0.48
CA MET A 91 2.16 -5.22 -0.49
C MET A 91 1.29 -6.40 -0.02
N TYR A 92 1.38 -6.77 1.25
CA TYR A 92 0.50 -7.78 1.84
C TYR A 92 -0.99 -7.42 1.70
N LEU A 93 -1.38 -6.16 1.93
CA LEU A 93 -2.77 -5.72 1.76
C LEU A 93 -3.21 -5.80 0.29
N ILE A 94 -2.35 -5.39 -0.65
CA ILE A 94 -2.61 -5.47 -2.09
C ILE A 94 -2.87 -6.93 -2.50
N GLU A 95 -2.01 -7.85 -2.08
CA GLU A 95 -2.14 -9.29 -2.35
C GLU A 95 -3.47 -9.84 -1.82
N ASN A 96 -3.83 -9.51 -0.59
CA ASN A 96 -5.10 -9.95 0.01
C ASN A 96 -6.31 -9.37 -0.71
N CYS A 97 -6.27 -8.10 -1.12
CA CYS A 97 -7.36 -7.51 -1.89
C CYS A 97 -7.51 -8.20 -3.26
N LEU A 98 -6.40 -8.45 -3.96
CA LEU A 98 -6.41 -9.18 -5.24
C LEU A 98 -6.94 -10.60 -5.08
N TYR A 99 -6.55 -11.30 -4.00
CA TYR A 99 -7.06 -12.63 -3.69
C TYR A 99 -8.58 -12.64 -3.49
N LEU A 100 -9.11 -11.67 -2.73
CA LEU A 100 -10.56 -11.55 -2.52
C LEU A 100 -11.31 -11.26 -3.82
N LEU A 101 -10.78 -10.36 -4.65
CA LEU A 101 -11.35 -10.05 -5.97
C LEU A 101 -11.33 -11.28 -6.88
N TRP A 102 -10.20 -11.99 -6.93
CA TRP A 102 -10.05 -13.21 -7.71
C TRP A 102 -11.02 -14.30 -7.26
N SER A 103 -11.10 -14.56 -5.96
CA SER A 103 -12.02 -15.56 -5.37
C SER A 103 -13.48 -15.22 -5.67
N HIS A 104 -13.83 -13.93 -5.63
CA HIS A 104 -15.14 -13.46 -6.01
C HIS A 104 -15.40 -13.71 -7.50
N LEU A 105 -14.47 -13.36 -8.39
CA LEU A 105 -14.62 -13.61 -9.82
C LEU A 105 -14.77 -15.11 -10.14
N ASP A 106 -13.96 -15.96 -9.53
CA ASP A 106 -14.00 -17.42 -9.69
C ASP A 106 -15.39 -17.97 -9.32
N TYR A 107 -15.94 -17.56 -8.17
CA TYR A 107 -17.29 -17.93 -7.76
C TYR A 107 -18.35 -17.51 -8.79
N TYR A 108 -18.28 -16.28 -9.29
CA TYR A 108 -19.30 -15.78 -10.23
C TYR A 108 -19.19 -16.43 -11.61
N MET A 109 -17.97 -16.68 -12.10
CA MET A 109 -17.75 -17.32 -13.39
C MET A 109 -18.12 -18.81 -13.39
N LEU A 110 -17.86 -19.53 -12.30
CA LEU A 110 -18.05 -20.98 -12.25
C LEU A 110 -19.38 -21.42 -11.63
N ARG A 111 -19.97 -20.62 -10.73
CA ARG A 111 -21.05 -21.10 -9.83
C ARG A 111 -22.27 -20.18 -9.76
N ALA A 112 -22.13 -18.88 -9.96
CA ALA A 112 -23.24 -17.93 -9.77
C ALA A 112 -24.13 -17.73 -11.01
N ILE A 113 -23.68 -18.07 -12.22
CA ILE A 113 -24.53 -18.05 -13.42
C ILE A 113 -25.35 -19.35 -13.43
N PRO A 114 -26.68 -19.30 -13.20
CA PRO A 114 -27.50 -20.47 -13.39
C PRO A 114 -27.44 -20.84 -14.86
N ARG A 115 -27.08 -22.09 -15.20
CA ARG A 115 -27.12 -22.62 -16.58
C ARG A 115 -28.51 -22.57 -17.24
N THR A 116 -29.51 -21.97 -16.60
CA THR A 116 -30.93 -22.04 -16.95
C THR A 116 -31.48 -20.83 -17.71
N LYS A 117 -30.66 -19.87 -18.15
CA LYS A 117 -31.15 -18.77 -19.02
C LYS A 117 -30.42 -18.60 -20.36
N PHE A 118 -29.65 -19.60 -20.80
CA PHE A 118 -29.39 -19.73 -22.23
C PHE A 118 -30.56 -20.51 -22.84
N GLY A 119 -31.45 -19.79 -23.50
CA GLY A 119 -32.66 -20.30 -24.15
C GLY A 119 -32.37 -21.28 -25.29
N LEU A 120 -31.93 -22.48 -24.97
CA LEU A 120 -32.33 -23.66 -25.72
C LEU A 120 -33.76 -23.96 -25.32
N SER A 121 -34.67 -23.16 -25.90
CA SER A 121 -35.98 -23.65 -26.24
C SER A 121 -35.76 -24.95 -27.00
N TYR A 122 -35.94 -26.08 -26.32
CA TYR A 122 -36.21 -27.33 -27.01
C TYR A 122 -37.63 -27.18 -27.55
N ALA A 123 -37.73 -26.37 -28.62
CA ALA A 123 -38.93 -26.23 -29.39
C ALA A 123 -39.25 -27.62 -29.93
N LYS A 124 -40.38 -28.13 -29.45
CA LYS A 124 -41.13 -29.25 -29.99
C LYS A 124 -41.16 -29.20 -31.53
N SER A 125 -40.61 -30.21 -32.19
CA SER A 125 -40.99 -30.64 -33.54
C SER A 125 -40.53 -32.09 -33.71
N VAL A 126 -41.39 -33.06 -33.40
CA VAL A 126 -42.25 -33.79 -34.37
C VAL A 126 -41.44 -34.82 -35.17
N SER A 127 -41.98 -36.05 -35.19
CA SER A 127 -41.74 -37.25 -36.03
C SER A 127 -41.27 -38.41 -35.14
N GLU A 128 -41.94 -39.54 -34.98
CA GLU A 128 -43.16 -40.18 -35.49
C GLU A 128 -43.55 -41.24 -34.44
#